data_AF-A0A6I5PLQ6-F1
#
_entry.id   AF-A0A6I5PLQ6-F1
#
_cell.length_a   1.000
_cell.length_b   1.000
_cell.length_c   1.000
_cell.angle_alpha   90.00
_cell.angle_beta   90.00
_cell.angle_gamma   90.00
#
_symmetry.space_group_name_H-M   'P 1'
#
loop_
_entity.id
_entity.type
_entity.pdbx_description
1 polymer ?
#
loop_
_entity_poly.entity_id
_entity_poly.type
_entity_poly.pdbx_seq_one_letter_code
_entity_poly.pdbx_strand_id
1 'polypeptide(L)'
;MLVLVTYDIPDNKRRTKLATFLEGYGRRVQKSVFECFLNLGEMKMLFQKVQERIEVKEDNVRFYWIAADALPKTLTLGSERPEPPPDFLYYLTLVCRFYLRCKVVWVQIH
;
A
#
# COMPACT_ATOMS: atom_id res chain seq x y z
N MET A 1 -9.14 -3.61 0.70
CA MET A 1 -8.59 -4.98 0.68
C MET A 1 -7.18 -4.92 0.08
N LEU A 2 -6.35 -5.96 0.20
CA LEU A 2 -5.01 -5.92 -0.37
C LEU A 2 -5.04 -6.29 -1.86
N VAL A 3 -4.37 -5.50 -2.67
CA VAL A 3 -4.13 -5.75 -4.09
C VAL A 3 -2.63 -5.85 -4.31
N LEU A 4 -2.18 -6.99 -4.83
CA LEU A 4 -0.81 -7.20 -5.23
C LEU A 4 -0.64 -6.80 -6.69
N VAL A 5 0.18 -5.80 -6.96
CA VAL A 5 0.54 -5.37 -8.32
C VAL A 5 1.93 -5.89 -8.64
N THR A 6 2.02 -6.81 -9.59
CA THR A 6 3.30 -7.37 -10.05
C THR A 6 3.54 -6.93 -11.48
N TYR A 7 4.77 -6.54 -11.82
CA TYR A 7 5.12 -6.20 -13.19
C TYR A 7 6.41 -6.87 -13.65
N ASP A 8 6.51 -7.09 -14.95
CA ASP A 8 7.73 -7.44 -15.65
C ASP A 8 7.85 -6.49 -16.85
N ILE A 9 8.82 -5.58 -16.77
CA ILE A 9 9.00 -4.49 -17.73
C ILE A 9 10.48 -4.45 -18.10
N PRO A 10 10.82 -4.75 -19.37
CA PRO A 10 12.21 -4.78 -19.82
C PRO A 10 12.80 -3.36 -19.91
N ASP A 11 12.00 -2.37 -20.31
CA ASP A 11 12.46 -0.98 -20.43
C ASP A 11 12.64 -0.31 -19.06
N ASN A 12 13.87 0.12 -18.78
CA ASN A 12 14.22 0.73 -17.50
C ASN A 12 13.47 2.05 -17.25
N LYS A 13 13.17 2.84 -18.30
CA LYS A 13 12.54 4.15 -18.17
C LYS A 13 11.05 4.00 -17.84
N ARG A 14 10.33 3.12 -18.54
CA ARG A 14 8.93 2.75 -18.25
C ARG A 14 8.79 2.14 -16.88
N ARG A 15 9.69 1.21 -16.52
CA ARG A 15 9.69 0.57 -15.19
C ARG A 15 9.83 1.60 -14.06
N THR A 16 10.76 2.54 -14.18
CA THR A 16 10.94 3.58 -13.16
C THR A 16 9.72 4.50 -13.09
N LYS A 17 9.17 4.93 -14.23
CA LYS A 17 7.95 5.74 -14.27
C LYS A 17 6.75 5.04 -13.62
N LEU A 18 6.56 3.75 -13.91
CA LEU A 18 5.47 2.98 -13.33
C LEU A 18 5.68 2.78 -11.82
N ALA A 19 6.90 2.48 -11.38
CA ALA A 19 7.21 2.34 -9.96
C ALA A 19 6.92 3.64 -9.19
N THR A 20 7.40 4.79 -9.68
CA THR A 20 7.12 6.10 -9.06
C THR A 20 5.63 6.43 -9.04
N PHE A 21 4.89 6.03 -10.08
CA PHE A 21 3.44 6.18 -10.10
C PHE A 21 2.74 5.31 -9.05
N LEU A 22 3.16 4.04 -8.90
CA LEU A 22 2.57 3.08 -7.94
C LEU A 22 2.90 3.42 -6.48
N GLU A 23 4.00 4.11 -6.20
CA GLU A 23 4.35 4.63 -4.87
C GLU A 23 3.27 5.57 -4.31
N GLY A 24 2.44 6.19 -5.16
CA GLY A 24 1.29 6.99 -4.73
C GLY A 24 0.04 6.19 -4.32
N TYR A 25 0.01 4.88 -4.56
CA TYR A 25 -1.15 4.01 -4.30
C TYR A 25 -0.87 2.90 -3.28
N GLY A 26 0.40 2.61 -3.01
CA GLY A 26 0.78 1.49 -2.17
C GLY A 26 2.27 1.44 -1.85
N ARG A 27 2.66 0.39 -1.13
CA ARG A 27 4.02 0.17 -0.69
C ARG A 27 4.76 -0.73 -1.68
N ARG A 28 5.95 -0.30 -2.08
CA ARG A 28 6.87 -1.14 -2.85
C ARG A 28 7.52 -2.17 -1.92
N VAL A 29 7.26 -3.45 -2.14
CA VAL A 29 7.79 -4.54 -1.29
C VAL A 29 8.89 -5.34 -1.95
N GLN A 30 8.93 -5.37 -3.29
CA GLN A 30 10.03 -5.93 -4.05
C GLN A 30 10.35 -5.02 -5.24
N LYS A 31 11.43 -5.33 -5.98
CA LYS A 31 11.84 -4.56 -7.17
C LYS A 31 10.70 -4.40 -8.18
N SER A 32 9.84 -5.41 -8.29
CA SER A 32 8.72 -5.43 -9.24
C SER A 32 7.37 -5.80 -8.65
N VAL A 33 7.19 -5.60 -7.34
CA VAL A 33 5.95 -5.94 -6.63
C VAL A 33 5.55 -4.80 -5.68
N PHE A 34 4.28 -4.44 -5.75
CA PHE A 34 3.63 -3.42 -4.92
C PHE A 34 2.42 -4.01 -4.17
N GLU A 35 2.26 -3.60 -2.92
CA GLU A 35 1.11 -3.87 -2.07
C GLU A 35 0.25 -2.62 -1.97
N CYS A 36 -0.97 -2.65 -2.51
CA CYS A 36 -1.90 -1.52 -2.48
C CYS A 36 -3.16 -1.89 -1.71
N PHE A 37 -3.54 -1.09 -0.71
CA PHE A 37 -4.80 -1.29 0.01
C PHE A 37 -5.92 -0.49 -0.64
N LEU A 38 -6.68 -1.15 -1.53
CA LEU A 38 -7.67 -0.51 -2.38
C LEU A 38 -9.05 -1.17 -2.24
N ASN A 39 -10.09 -0.42 -2.56
CA ASN A 39 -11.42 -0.95 -2.87
C ASN A 39 -11.52 -1.30 -4.37
N LEU A 40 -12.63 -1.94 -4.78
CA LEU A 40 -12.79 -2.44 -6.15
C LEU A 40 -12.83 -1.31 -7.19
N GLY A 41 -13.40 -0.16 -6.83
CA GLY A 41 -13.44 1.03 -7.70
C GLY A 41 -12.05 1.62 -7.90
N GLU A 42 -11.30 1.78 -6.80
CA GLU A 42 -9.91 2.25 -6.82
C GLU A 42 -9.00 1.34 -7.64
N MET A 43 -9.16 0.01 -7.50
CA MET A 43 -8.41 -0.95 -8.32
C MET A 43 -8.71 -0.77 -9.81
N LYS A 44 -9.97 -0.60 -10.21
CA LYS A 44 -10.34 -0.36 -11.62
C LYS A 44 -9.75 0.94 -12.15
N MET A 45 -9.80 2.01 -11.36
CA MET A 45 -9.17 3.28 -11.71
C MET A 45 -7.65 3.14 -11.84
N LEU A 46 -7.01 2.43 -10.92
CA LEU A 46 -5.58 2.17 -10.97
C LEU A 46 -5.21 1.36 -12.22
N PHE A 47 -5.98 0.32 -12.55
CA PHE A 47 -5.79 -0.50 -13.74
C PHE A 47 -5.82 0.35 -15.02
N GLN A 48 -6.81 1.23 -15.19
CA GLN A 48 -6.90 2.14 -16.33
C GLN A 48 -5.68 3.07 -16.43
N LYS A 49 -5.28 3.68 -15.31
CA LYS A 49 -4.10 4.55 -15.28
C LYS A 49 -2.81 3.79 -15.60
N VAL A 50 -2.68 2.54 -15.15
CA VAL A 50 -1.52 1.71 -15.48
C VAL A 50 -1.53 1.35 -16.96
N GLN A 51 -2.68 1.04 -17.56
CA GLN A 51 -2.82 0.73 -18.98
C GLN A 51 -2.29 1.86 -19.88
N GLU A 52 -2.49 3.13 -19.50
CA GLU A 52 -1.98 4.30 -20.23
C GLU A 52 -0.44 4.47 -20.15
N ARG A 53 0.23 3.73 -19.25
CA ARG A 53 1.65 3.93 -18.89
C ARG A 53 2.54 2.77 -19.31
N ILE A 54 1.96 1.71 -19.87
CA ILE A 54 2.69 0.49 -20.30
C ILE A 54 2.57 0.28 -21.81
N GLU A 55 3.53 -0.46 -22.37
CA GLU A 55 3.46 -1.00 -23.72
C GLU A 55 3.01 -2.46 -23.66
N VAL A 56 1.73 -2.73 -23.94
CA VAL A 56 1.11 -4.06 -23.77
C VAL A 56 1.79 -5.17 -24.59
N LYS A 57 2.52 -4.83 -25.65
CA LYS A 57 3.28 -5.80 -26.44
C LYS A 57 4.55 -6.32 -25.76
N GLU A 58 5.12 -5.53 -24.84
CA GLU A 58 6.42 -5.80 -24.21
C GLU A 58 6.32 -5.95 -22.69
N ASP A 59 5.34 -5.29 -22.09
CA ASP A 59 5.20 -5.15 -20.65
C ASP A 59 4.11 -6.10 -20.14
N ASN A 60 4.39 -6.76 -19.01
CA ASN A 60 3.44 -7.62 -18.32
C ASN A 60 3.11 -7.02 -16.96
N VAL A 61 1.85 -6.67 -16.71
CA VAL A 61 1.40 -6.20 -15.41
C VAL A 61 0.18 -6.99 -14.98
N ARG A 62 0.19 -7.46 -13.73
CA ARG A 62 -0.89 -8.25 -13.14
C ARG A 62 -1.31 -7.67 -11.80
N PHE A 63 -2.61 -7.80 -11.54
CA PHE A 63 -3.23 -7.38 -10.30
C PHE A 63 -3.89 -8.60 -9.68
N TYR A 64 -3.50 -8.94 -8.45
CA TYR A 64 -4.11 -10.02 -7.69
C TYR A 64 -4.88 -9.45 -6.51
N TRP A 65 -6.16 -9.79 -6.42
CA TRP A 65 -6.98 -9.48 -5.27
C TRP A 65 -6.67 -10.46 -4.14
N ILE A 66 -6.21 -9.96 -3.00
CA ILE A 66 -5.94 -10.76 -1.82
C ILE A 66 -7.04 -10.47 -0.80
N ALA A 67 -7.79 -11.52 -0.47
CA ALA A 67 -8.86 -11.43 0.49
C ALA A 67 -8.33 -11.08 1.89
N ALA A 68 -9.13 -10.37 2.69
CA ALA A 68 -8.69 -9.89 4.00
C ALA A 68 -8.32 -11.03 4.95
N ASP A 69 -8.94 -12.20 4.82
CA ASP A 69 -8.65 -13.40 5.61
C ASP A 69 -7.35 -14.10 5.19
N ALA A 70 -6.86 -13.84 3.97
CA ALA A 70 -5.60 -14.36 3.47
C ALA A 70 -4.40 -13.53 3.96
N LEU A 71 -4.62 -12.24 4.28
CA LEU A 71 -3.59 -11.34 4.77
C LEU A 71 -2.81 -11.90 5.99
N PRO A 72 -3.45 -12.32 7.10
CA PRO A 72 -2.74 -12.87 8.26
C PRO A 72 -2.06 -14.22 7.99
N LYS A 73 -2.41 -14.90 6.89
CA LYS A 73 -1.79 -16.17 6.46
C LYS A 73 -0.52 -15.93 5.63
N THR A 74 -0.16 -14.67 5.36
CA THR A 74 1.03 -14.33 4.59
C THR A 74 2.31 -14.67 5.35
N LEU A 75 3.20 -15.41 4.70
CA LEU A 75 4.54 -15.72 5.20
C LEU A 75 5.56 -14.83 4.49
N THR A 76 6.44 -14.19 5.25
CA THR A 76 7.50 -13.31 4.73
C THR A 76 8.86 -13.73 5.27
N LEU A 77 9.89 -13.55 4.45
CA LEU A 77 11.31 -13.70 4.83
C LEU A 77 12.05 -12.44 4.40
N GLY A 78 12.92 -11.91 5.27
CA GLY A 78 13.74 -10.73 4.98
C GLY A 78 12.98 -9.41 4.84
N SER A 79 11.69 -9.37 5.18
CA SER A 79 10.84 -8.19 5.12
C SER A 79 9.67 -8.28 6.10
N GLU A 80 9.09 -7.13 6.44
CA GLU A 80 7.90 -7.03 7.28
C GLU A 80 6.68 -7.66 6.60
N ARG A 81 5.70 -8.04 7.42
CA ARG A 81 4.42 -8.54 6.92
C ARG A 81 3.62 -7.42 6.24
N PRO A 82 2.69 -7.75 5.35
CA PRO A 82 1.76 -6.77 4.81
C PRO A 82 0.79 -6.33 5.90
N GLU A 83 0.74 -5.03 6.16
CA GLU A 83 -0.16 -4.42 7.12
C GLU A 83 -1.02 -3.36 6.43
N PRO A 84 -2.34 -3.31 6.71
CA PRO A 84 -3.18 -2.25 6.20
C PRO A 84 -2.71 -0.91 6.77
N PRO A 85 -2.87 0.19 6.01
CA PRO A 85 -2.60 1.51 6.54
C PRO A 85 -3.43 1.73 7.81
N PRO A 86 -2.88 2.42 8.82
CA PRO A 86 -3.60 2.66 10.06
C PRO A 86 -4.89 3.42 9.77
N ASP A 87 -6.00 2.92 10.31
CA ASP A 87 -7.29 3.59 10.18
C ASP A 87 -7.18 5.03 10.72
N PHE A 88 -7.71 6.00 9.97
CA PHE A 88 -7.67 7.41 10.36
C PHE A 88 -8.29 7.63 11.77
N LEU A 89 -9.32 6.85 12.10
CA LEU A 89 -9.94 6.84 13.44
C LEU A 89 -9.00 6.30 14.53
N TYR A 90 -8.19 5.29 14.23
CA TYR A 90 -7.17 4.76 15.15
C TYR A 90 -6.10 5.83 15.44
N TYR A 91 -5.69 6.58 14.42
CA TYR A 91 -4.76 7.69 14.57
C TYR A 91 -5.32 8.81 15.45
N LEU A 92 -6.58 9.20 15.25
CA LEU A 92 -7.26 10.18 16.11
C LEU A 92 -7.34 9.69 17.56
N THR A 93 -7.63 8.40 17.77
CA THR A 93 -7.72 7.82 19.12
C THR A 93 -6.37 7.80 19.82
N LEU A 94 -5.28 7.49 19.10
CA LEU A 94 -3.91 7.54 19.61
C LEU A 94 -3.49 8.97 19.96
N VAL A 95 -3.76 9.93 19.09
CA VAL A 95 -3.49 11.36 19.34
C VAL A 95 -4.32 11.87 20.50
N CYS A 96 -5.62 11.55 20.59
CA CYS A 96 -6.46 11.91 21.72
C CYS A 96 -5.99 11.27 23.03
N ARG A 97 -5.60 9.97 23.03
CA ARG A 97 -5.03 9.31 24.23
C ARG A 97 -3.72 9.95 24.66
N PHE A 98 -2.85 10.31 23.71
CA PHE A 98 -1.61 11.03 24.00
C PHE A 98 -1.91 12.41 24.61
N TYR A 99 -2.84 13.15 24.03
CA TYR A 99 -3.25 14.48 24.51
C TYR A 99 -3.91 14.44 25.91
N LEU A 100 -4.77 13.45 26.17
CA LEU A 100 -5.38 13.21 27.49
C LEU A 100 -4.33 12.81 28.52
N ARG A 101 -3.34 11.98 28.15
CA ARG A 101 -2.25 11.59 29.05
C ARG A 101 -1.33 12.78 29.38
N CYS A 102 -1.07 13.68 28.43
CA CYS A 102 -0.37 14.94 28.69
C CYS A 102 -1.17 15.85 29.64
N LYS A 103 -2.50 15.94 29.52
CA LYS A 103 -3.32 16.72 30.47
C LYS A 103 -3.30 16.16 31.90
N VAL A 104 -3.30 14.83 32.07
CA VAL A 104 -3.25 14.22 33.40
C VAL A 104 -1.91 14.45 34.11
N VAL A 105 -0.79 14.43 33.38
CA VAL A 105 0.54 14.73 33.96
C VAL A 105 0.67 16.21 34.38
N TRP A 106 0.02 17.14 33.68
CA TRP A 106 0.03 18.56 34.06
C TRP A 106 -0.82 18.89 35.29
N VAL A 107 -1.80 18.05 35.66
CA VAL A 107 -2.67 18.28 36.83
C VAL A 107 -2.05 17.72 38.13
N GLN A 108 -0.98 16.93 38.06
CA GLN A 108 -0.28 16.40 39.24
C GLN A 108 0.99 17.18 39.64
N ILE A 109 1.31 18.27 38.94
CA ILE A 109 2.50 19.12 39.20
C ILE A 109 2.11 20.50 39.79
N HIS A 110 0.84 20.73 40.10
CA HIS A 110 0.37 21.90 40.86
C HIS A 110 -0.50 21.50 42.04
#